data_AF-A0A2H3CYB1-F1
#
_entry.id   AF-A0A2H3CYB1-F1
#
_cell.length_a   1.000
_cell.length_b   1.000
_cell.length_c   1.000
_cell.angle_alpha   90.00
_cell.angle_beta   90.00
_cell.angle_gamma   90.00
#
_symmetry.space_group_name_H-M   'P 1'
#
loop_
_entity.id
_entity.type
_entity.pdbx_description
1 polymer ?
#
loop_
_entity_poly.entity_id
_entity_poly.type
_entity_poly.pdbx_seq_one_letter_code
_entity_poly.pdbx_strand_id
1 'polypeptide(L)'
;MCHRRQVRNVYIRCDHAVNLPEEYIRCEQSNCKFSLFHPAKCKPPACLRICWQYRRFPEQYSPHIDSYCPACRLYQLNQDG
;
A
#
# COMPACT_ATOMS: atom_id res chain seq x y z
N MET A 1 -7.27 -11.12 4.36
CA MET A 1 -6.92 -11.20 2.92
C MET A 1 -5.90 -10.13 2.58
N CYS A 2 -4.90 -10.47 1.78
CA CYS A 2 -3.90 -9.52 1.29
C CYS A 2 -4.52 -8.53 0.30
N HIS A 3 -3.96 -7.33 0.23
CA HIS A 3 -4.38 -6.27 -0.71
C HIS A 3 -3.18 -5.43 -1.13
N ARG A 4 -3.38 -4.57 -2.13
CA ARG A 4 -2.39 -3.55 -2.50
C ARG A 4 -2.83 -2.22 -1.92
N ARG A 5 -1.92 -1.29 -1.70
CA ARG A 5 -2.23 0.07 -1.29
C ARG A 5 -1.64 1.04 -2.30
N GLN A 6 -2.48 1.93 -2.80
CA GLN A 6 -2.05 3.08 -3.59
C GLN A 6 -1.90 4.25 -2.63
N VAL A 7 -0.68 4.77 -2.51
CA VAL A 7 -0.38 5.91 -1.62
C VAL A 7 -0.26 7.20 -2.43
N ARG A 8 -0.91 8.26 -1.95
CA ARG A 8 -0.85 9.61 -2.52
C ARG A 8 -0.59 10.63 -1.42
N ASN A 9 0.67 11.02 -1.24
CA ASN A 9 1.04 12.02 -0.25
C ASN A 9 0.57 13.40 -0.68
N VAL A 10 -0.18 14.09 0.18
CA VAL A 10 -0.61 15.48 -0.03
C VAL A 10 0.24 16.39 0.85
N TYR A 11 1.01 17.27 0.24
CA TYR A 11 1.95 18.17 0.91
C TYR A 11 1.30 19.53 1.12
N ILE A 12 0.88 19.81 2.37
CA ILE A 12 0.02 20.97 2.63
C ILE A 12 0.72 22.32 2.52
N ARG A 13 2.07 22.37 2.57
CA ARG A 13 2.83 23.64 2.41
C ARG A 13 2.88 24.15 0.98
N CYS A 14 2.58 23.30 0.00
CA CYS A 14 2.59 23.66 -1.43
C CYS A 14 1.40 23.10 -2.21
N ASP A 15 0.41 22.52 -1.52
CA ASP A 15 -0.79 21.87 -2.08
C ASP A 15 -0.51 20.82 -3.19
N HIS A 16 0.70 20.29 -3.23
CA HIS A 16 1.08 19.30 -4.23
C HIS A 16 0.80 17.90 -3.73
N ALA A 17 0.35 17.04 -4.64
CA ALA A 17 0.19 15.63 -4.37
C ALA A 17 1.16 14.78 -5.18
N VAL A 18 1.75 13.79 -4.52
CA VAL A 18 2.71 12.87 -5.13
C VAL A 18 2.21 11.44 -4.97
N ASN A 19 2.01 10.75 -6.09
CA ASN A 19 1.71 9.33 -6.11
C ASN A 19 2.99 8.55 -5.83
N LEU A 20 2.91 7.62 -4.88
CA LEU A 20 4.00 6.67 -4.58
C LEU A 20 3.75 5.33 -5.27
N PRO A 21 4.78 4.47 -5.39
CA PRO A 21 4.62 3.10 -5.84
C PRO A 21 3.59 2.34 -5.00
N GLU A 22 2.89 1.40 -5.62
CA GLU A 22 1.94 0.53 -4.94
C GLU A 22 2.65 -0.34 -3.89
N GLU A 23 2.10 -0.38 -2.67
CA GLU A 23 2.59 -1.23 -1.58
C GLU A 23 1.78 -2.53 -1.51
N TYR A 24 2.43 -3.65 -1.22
CA TYR A 24 1.73 -4.92 -0.97
C TYR A 24 1.49 -5.11 0.53
N ILE A 25 0.22 -5.07 0.92
CA ILE A 25 -0.20 -5.29 2.30
C ILE A 25 -0.48 -6.78 2.51
N ARG A 26 0.43 -7.41 3.26
CA ARG A 26 0.31 -8.82 3.66
C ARG A 26 -0.77 -8.95 4.71
N CYS A 27 -1.52 -10.06 4.66
CA CYS A 27 -2.40 -10.44 5.75
C CYS A 27 -1.82 -11.65 6.49
N GLU A 28 -2.19 -11.77 7.76
CA GLU A 28 -1.70 -12.84 8.65
C GLU A 28 -2.73 -13.97 8.83
N GLN A 29 -3.78 -13.98 8.00
CA GLN A 29 -4.87 -14.95 8.14
C GLN A 29 -4.49 -16.30 7.53
N SER A 30 -4.70 -17.38 8.27
CA SER A 30 -4.43 -18.76 7.82
C SER A 30 -5.38 -19.24 6.71
N ASN A 31 -6.55 -18.61 6.56
CA ASN A 31 -7.52 -18.92 5.50
C ASN A 31 -7.28 -18.12 4.20
N CYS A 32 -6.17 -17.41 4.06
CA CYS A 32 -5.82 -16.73 2.81
C CYS A 32 -4.68 -17.46 2.13
N LYS A 33 -4.87 -17.93 0.89
CA LYS A 33 -3.85 -18.71 0.14
C LYS A 33 -2.51 -17.96 -0.03
N PHE A 34 -2.55 -16.63 -0.01
CA PHE A 34 -1.37 -15.77 -0.17
C PHE A 34 -0.74 -15.33 1.15
N SER A 35 -1.30 -15.74 2.28
CA SER A 35 -0.73 -15.47 3.60
C SER A 35 0.46 -16.38 3.88
N LEU A 36 1.47 -15.86 4.56
CA LEU A 36 2.59 -16.68 5.04
C LEU A 36 2.16 -17.69 6.12
N PHE A 37 1.04 -17.41 6.79
CA PHE A 37 0.46 -18.28 7.81
C PHE A 37 -0.52 -19.31 7.22
N HIS A 38 -0.64 -19.37 5.89
CA HIS A 38 -1.47 -20.38 5.24
C HIS A 38 -0.84 -21.77 5.40
N PRO A 39 -1.58 -22.78 5.89
CA PRO A 39 -1.01 -24.10 6.14
C PRO A 39 -0.55 -24.75 4.83
N ALA A 40 0.69 -25.27 4.79
CA ALA A 40 1.19 -26.03 3.64
C ALA A 40 0.40 -27.32 3.37
N LYS A 41 -0.28 -27.85 4.40
CA LYS A 41 -1.18 -29.01 4.30
C LYS A 41 -2.54 -28.66 3.69
N CYS A 42 -2.92 -27.38 3.64
CA CYS A 42 -4.17 -26.93 3.03
C CYS A 42 -4.04 -26.97 1.50
N LYS A 43 -4.60 -28.01 0.88
CA LYS A 43 -4.53 -28.27 -0.57
C LYS A 43 -5.95 -28.33 -1.20
N PRO A 44 -6.07 -28.21 -2.53
CA PRO A 44 -7.32 -28.46 -3.23
C PRO A 44 -7.85 -29.89 -2.97
N PRO A 45 -9.18 -30.11 -2.96
CA PRO A 45 -10.25 -29.15 -3.27
C PRO A 45 -10.68 -28.29 -2.08
N ALA A 46 -10.33 -28.67 -0.85
CA ALA A 46 -10.78 -27.99 0.37
C ALA A 46 -10.35 -26.53 0.39
N CYS A 47 -9.08 -26.25 0.05
CA CYS A 47 -8.53 -24.89 -0.03
C CYS A 47 -9.39 -23.96 -0.92
N LEU A 48 -9.82 -24.43 -2.10
CA LEU A 48 -10.61 -23.61 -3.04
C LEU A 48 -12.00 -23.26 -2.50
N ARG A 49 -12.54 -24.07 -1.58
CA ARG A 49 -13.86 -23.88 -0.99
C ARG A 49 -13.84 -23.00 0.25
N ILE A 50 -12.80 -23.11 1.07
CA ILE A 50 -12.77 -22.52 2.41
C ILE A 50 -11.81 -21.32 2.51
N CYS A 51 -10.82 -21.24 1.63
CA CYS A 51 -9.80 -20.20 1.68
C CYS A 51 -10.07 -19.12 0.63
N TRP A 52 -9.62 -17.91 0.97
CA TRP A 52 -9.63 -16.79 0.06
C TRP A 52 -8.62 -16.98 -1.08
N GLN A 53 -9.13 -17.00 -2.30
CA GLN A 53 -8.36 -17.24 -3.53
C GLN A 53 -7.91 -15.95 -4.23
N TYR A 54 -8.49 -14.81 -3.86
CA TYR A 54 -8.23 -13.52 -4.50
C TYR A 54 -7.65 -12.51 -3.52
N ARG A 55 -7.06 -11.43 -4.04
CA ARG A 55 -6.66 -10.27 -3.24
C ARG A 55 -7.86 -9.34 -3.11
N ARG A 56 -7.97 -8.58 -2.01
CA ARG A 56 -8.97 -7.50 -1.94
C ARG A 56 -8.58 -6.35 -2.86
N PHE A 57 -9.56 -5.52 -3.20
CA PHE A 57 -9.33 -4.28 -3.95
C PHE A 57 -8.23 -3.43 -3.33
N PRO A 58 -7.50 -2.65 -4.14
CA PRO A 58 -6.48 -1.77 -3.62
C PRO A 58 -7.07 -0.75 -2.64
N GLU A 59 -6.41 -0.60 -1.50
CA GLU A 59 -6.68 0.47 -0.55
C GLU A 59 -6.15 1.79 -1.10
N GLN A 60 -6.94 2.85 -1.03
CA GLN A 60 -6.49 4.22 -1.34
C GLN A 60 -6.09 4.90 -0.03
N TYR A 61 -4.85 5.37 0.06
CA TYR A 61 -4.32 6.02 1.25
C TYR A 61 -3.69 7.36 0.89
N SER A 62 -4.24 8.45 1.41
CA SER A 62 -3.81 9.81 1.07
C SER A 62 -3.46 10.62 2.32
N PRO A 63 -2.27 10.45 2.90
CA PRO A 63 -1.89 11.19 4.10
C PRO A 63 -1.61 12.66 3.76
N HIS A 64 -2.00 13.55 4.69
CA HIS A 64 -1.68 14.97 4.63
C HIS A 64 -0.41 15.22 5.44
N ILE A 65 0.63 15.73 4.78
CA ILE A 65 1.97 15.89 5.33
C ILE A 65 2.28 17.39 5.41
N ASP A 66 2.58 17.88 6.61
CA ASP A 66 3.06 19.27 6.83
C ASP A 66 4.53 19.43 6.42
N SER A 67 4.77 19.38 5.11
CA SER A 67 6.06 19.63 4.48
C SER A 67 5.86 20.10 3.04
N TYR A 68 6.92 20.62 2.43
CA TYR A 68 7.02 20.76 0.97
C TYR A 68 7.20 19.38 0.31
N CYS A 69 6.69 19.24 -0.92
CA CYS A 69 6.96 18.06 -1.75
C CYS A 69 8.44 18.03 -2.19
N PRO A 70 8.96 16.90 -2.68
CA PRO A 70 10.37 16.78 -3.08
C PRO A 70 10.82 17.85 -4.08
N ALA A 71 9.98 18.17 -5.06
CA ALA A 71 10.28 19.20 -6.07
C ALA A 71 10.34 20.61 -5.45
N CYS A 72 9.36 20.98 -4.62
CA CYS A 72 9.35 22.29 -3.95
C CYS A 72 10.47 22.43 -2.92
N ARG A 73 10.83 21.34 -2.22
CA ARG A 73 11.97 21.34 -1.30
C ARG A 73 13.28 21.64 -2.05
N LEU A 74 13.50 21.02 -3.21
CA LEU A 74 14.68 21.31 -4.03
C LEU A 74 14.68 22.76 -4.53
N TYR A 75 13.52 23.27 -4.94
CA TYR A 75 13.39 24.66 -5.35
C TYR A 75 13.78 25.64 -4.23
N GLN A 76 13.27 25.42 -3.01
CA GLN A 76 13.61 26.26 -1.85
C GLN A 76 15.11 26.24 -1.53
N LEU A 77 15.73 25.06 -1.52
CA LEU A 77 17.18 24.92 -1.27
C LEU A 77 18.05 25.66 -2.30
N ASN A 78 17.58 25.75 -3.55
CA ASN A 78 18.31 26.46 -4.61
C ASN A 78 18.11 27.99 -4.58
N GLN A 79 17.20 28.50 -3.75
CA GLN A 79 16.99 29.95 -3.58
C GLN A 79 17.81 30.54 -2.43
N ASP A 80 18.26 29.70 -1.50
CA ASP A 80 19.00 30.09 -0.30
C ASP A 80 20.54 30.00 -0.47
N GLY A 81 21.03 29.77 -1.69
CA GLY A 81 22.46 29.67 -2.03
C GLY A 81 22.87 30.64 -3.12
#